data_AF-A0A537YAT7-F1
#
_entry.id   AF-A0A537YAT7-F1
#
_cell.length_a   1.000
_cell.length_b   1.000
_cell.length_c   1.000
_cell.angle_alpha   90.00
_cell.angle_beta   90.00
_cell.angle_gamma   90.00
#
_symmetry.space_group_name_H-M   'P 1'
#
loop_
_entity.id
_entity.type
_entity.pdbx_description
1 polymer ?
#
loop_
_entity_poly.entity_id
_entity_poly.type
_entity_poly.pdbx_seq_one_letter_code
_entity_poly.pdbx_strand_id
1 'polypeptide(L)'
;MDSGEERRPRKAFVWTLLTIVAGIGGATGAIAIGGSGTYDMPPFRAELRAWPATSGKTEIAVRAPVIGRARAEAGTHSAPIDFRVTIVGVSRSATGSELAALRNPRDLMTVLARNDSAAVRSFAIKLGVLALGGGIVGGVVVSFGRWRRIVGAAIIGLIAVALVGVAVKATYNADAFAKTHFVVDRGSLDILPSSLPTL
;
A
#
# COMPACT_ATOMS: atom_id res chain seq x y z
N MET A 1 44.54 -29.05 -32.78
CA MET A 1 44.27 -27.70 -32.27
C MET A 1 42.76 -27.57 -32.22
N ASP A 2 42.18 -27.93 -31.08
CA ASP A 2 40.74 -28.01 -30.90
C ASP A 2 40.31 -26.83 -30.02
N SER A 3 39.67 -25.84 -30.66
CA SER A 3 39.12 -24.65 -30.03
C SER A 3 37.84 -25.03 -29.30
N GLY A 4 37.99 -25.65 -28.12
CA GLY A 4 36.91 -26.01 -27.21
C GLY A 4 36.26 -24.76 -26.62
N GLU A 5 35.32 -24.18 -27.36
CA GLU A 5 34.50 -23.05 -26.95
C GLU A 5 33.80 -23.30 -25.60
N GLU A 6 34.23 -22.55 -24.60
CA GLU A 6 33.58 -22.31 -23.31
C GLU A 6 32.19 -21.66 -23.47
N ARG A 7 31.17 -22.40 -23.92
CA ARG A 7 29.77 -21.93 -23.93
C ARG A 7 29.03 -22.22 -22.62
N ARG A 8 29.71 -22.11 -21.47
CA ARG A 8 29.10 -22.29 -20.14
C ARG A 8 28.45 -21.05 -19.46
N PRO A 9 28.65 -19.77 -19.87
CA PRO A 9 28.12 -18.64 -19.08
C PRO A 9 26.60 -18.43 -19.22
N ARG A 10 25.96 -18.87 -20.32
CA ARG A 10 24.54 -18.57 -20.58
C ARG A 10 23.58 -19.21 -19.56
N LYS A 11 23.87 -20.42 -19.08
CA LYS A 11 22.98 -21.13 -18.14
C LYS A 11 22.96 -20.45 -16.77
N ALA A 12 24.11 -20.02 -16.25
CA ALA A 12 24.18 -19.35 -14.96
C ALA A 12 23.40 -18.03 -14.96
N PHE A 13 23.56 -17.24 -16.03
CA PHE A 13 22.85 -15.97 -16.21
C PHE A 13 21.32 -16.14 -16.23
N VAL A 14 20.80 -17.11 -17.01
CA VAL A 14 19.36 -17.39 -17.09
C VAL A 14 18.79 -17.74 -15.72
N TRP A 15 19.47 -18.56 -14.92
CA TRP A 15 19.02 -18.91 -13.58
C TRP A 15 19.00 -17.73 -12.62
N THR A 16 19.98 -16.84 -12.70
CA THR A 16 20.00 -15.60 -11.91
C THR A 16 18.82 -14.71 -12.28
N LEU A 17 18.57 -14.51 -13.58
CA LEU A 17 17.44 -13.72 -14.07
C LEU A 17 16.10 -14.29 -13.59
N LEU A 18 15.91 -15.61 -13.70
CA LEU A 18 14.70 -16.27 -13.22
C LEU A 18 14.52 -16.09 -11.70
N THR A 19 15.60 -16.11 -10.93
CA THR A 19 15.55 -15.89 -9.47
C THR A 19 15.12 -14.46 -9.15
N ILE A 20 15.62 -13.47 -9.90
CA ILE A 20 15.23 -12.06 -9.77
C ILE A 20 13.74 -11.88 -10.07
N VAL A 21 13.30 -12.36 -11.24
CA VAL A 21 11.91 -12.25 -11.68
C VAL A 21 10.97 -12.94 -10.69
N ALA A 22 11.33 -14.12 -10.19
CA ALA A 22 10.51 -14.84 -9.22
C ALA A 22 10.46 -14.15 -7.86
N GLY A 23 11.57 -13.57 -7.40
CA GLY A 23 11.62 -12.79 -6.17
C GLY A 23 10.72 -11.55 -6.23
N ILE A 24 10.83 -10.77 -7.32
CA ILE A 24 9.99 -9.58 -7.56
C ILE A 24 8.53 -10.01 -7.72
N GLY A 25 8.23 -10.94 -8.63
CA GLY A 25 6.88 -11.40 -8.90
C GLY A 25 6.18 -12.01 -7.66
N GLY A 26 6.92 -12.78 -6.87
CA GLY A 26 6.44 -13.34 -5.61
C GLY A 26 6.10 -12.26 -4.58
N ALA A 27 6.98 -11.28 -4.38
CA ALA A 27 6.75 -10.16 -3.47
C ALA A 27 5.55 -9.30 -3.92
N THR A 28 5.49 -8.94 -5.21
CA THR A 28 4.39 -8.20 -5.82
C THR A 28 3.05 -8.93 -5.65
N GLY A 29 3.03 -10.25 -5.92
CA GLY A 29 1.83 -11.08 -5.73
C GLY A 29 1.37 -11.15 -4.27
N ALA A 30 2.30 -11.32 -3.33
CA ALA A 30 1.99 -11.34 -1.90
C ALA A 30 1.41 -10.00 -1.41
N ILE A 31 1.94 -8.87 -1.89
CA ILE A 31 1.38 -7.54 -1.57
C ILE A 31 0.00 -7.37 -2.21
N ALA A 32 -0.21 -7.79 -3.45
CA ALA A 32 -1.51 -7.69 -4.11
C ALA A 32 -2.63 -8.41 -3.33
N ILE A 33 -2.32 -9.55 -2.71
CA ILE A 33 -3.27 -10.36 -1.94
C ILE A 33 -3.38 -9.86 -0.49
N GLY A 34 -2.25 -9.63 0.18
CA GLY A 34 -2.17 -9.40 1.63
C GLY A 34 -1.99 -7.94 2.06
N GLY A 35 -1.85 -7.01 1.11
CA GLY A 35 -1.47 -5.61 1.33
C GLY A 35 -2.55 -4.74 1.98
N SER A 36 -3.55 -5.30 2.66
CA SER A 36 -4.59 -4.57 3.40
C SER A 36 -4.51 -4.83 4.90
N GLY A 37 -4.92 -3.88 5.74
CA GLY A 37 -5.00 -4.07 7.19
C GLY A 37 -5.68 -2.90 7.89
N THR A 38 -6.31 -3.17 9.03
CA THR A 38 -6.94 -2.15 9.86
C THR A 38 -6.00 -1.75 11.00
N TYR A 39 -5.84 -0.44 11.19
CA TYR A 39 -4.96 0.17 12.16
C TYR A 39 -5.71 1.22 12.96
N ASP A 40 -5.43 1.28 14.26
CA ASP A 40 -5.87 2.39 15.09
C ASP A 40 -4.93 3.58 14.82
N MET A 41 -5.51 4.71 14.42
CA MET A 41 -4.84 5.96 14.05
C MET A 41 -5.58 7.10 14.74
N PRO A 42 -5.40 7.32 16.06
CA PRO A 42 -6.21 8.25 16.82
C PRO A 42 -6.34 9.63 16.15
N PRO A 43 -7.57 10.18 16.06
CA PRO A 43 -8.82 9.73 16.66
C PRO A 43 -9.61 8.71 15.81
N PHE A 44 -9.03 8.17 14.74
CA PHE A 44 -9.70 7.31 13.77
C PHE A 44 -9.27 5.86 13.86
N ARG A 45 -10.06 4.99 13.24
CA ARG A 45 -9.61 3.66 12.83
C ARG A 45 -9.60 3.64 11.30
N ALA A 46 -8.44 3.33 10.73
CA ALA A 46 -8.22 3.36 9.29
C ALA A 46 -7.85 1.98 8.76
N GLU A 47 -8.46 1.60 7.64
CA GLU A 47 -7.99 0.50 6.81
C GLU A 47 -6.99 1.04 5.80
N LEU A 48 -5.75 0.58 5.91
CA LEU A 48 -4.70 0.84 4.94
C LEU A 48 -4.65 -0.29 3.93
N ARG A 49 -4.55 0.06 2.66
CA ARG A 49 -4.37 -0.89 1.58
C ARG A 49 -3.31 -0.40 0.60
N ALA A 50 -2.50 -1.32 0.11
CA ALA A 50 -1.50 -1.10 -0.92
C ALA A 50 -1.61 -2.22 -1.96
N TRP A 51 -1.50 -1.86 -3.24
CA TRP A 51 -1.46 -2.85 -4.32
C TRP A 51 -0.52 -2.38 -5.44
N PRO A 52 0.11 -3.31 -6.17
CA PRO A 52 0.93 -2.97 -7.32
C PRO A 52 0.12 -2.23 -8.37
N ALA A 53 0.69 -1.19 -8.95
CA ALA A 53 0.04 -0.36 -9.96
C ALA A 53 1.06 0.12 -11.00
N THR A 54 0.59 0.66 -12.11
CA THR A 54 1.45 1.27 -13.13
C THR A 54 1.69 2.77 -12.88
N SER A 55 0.99 3.35 -11.91
CA SER A 55 1.08 4.75 -11.50
C SER A 55 1.14 4.82 -9.96
N GLY A 56 1.50 5.98 -9.40
CA GLY A 56 1.49 6.21 -7.96
C GLY A 56 0.34 7.09 -7.52
N LYS A 57 -0.76 6.48 -7.08
CA LYS A 57 -1.93 7.20 -6.57
C LYS A 57 -2.13 6.96 -5.08
N THR A 58 -2.82 7.89 -4.45
CA THR A 58 -3.36 7.70 -3.11
C THR A 58 -4.84 8.04 -3.12
N GLU A 59 -5.64 7.10 -2.62
CA GLU A 59 -7.06 7.25 -2.39
C GLU A 59 -7.33 7.44 -0.89
N ILE A 60 -8.12 8.44 -0.56
CA ILE A 60 -8.66 8.63 0.78
C ILE A 60 -10.14 8.33 0.68
N ALA A 61 -10.60 7.35 1.43
CA ALA A 61 -12.00 7.01 1.54
C ALA A 61 -12.47 7.21 2.98
N VAL A 62 -13.73 7.59 3.13
CA VAL A 62 -14.40 7.68 4.43
C VAL A 62 -15.63 6.81 4.35
N ARG A 63 -15.74 5.86 5.28
CA ARG A 63 -16.88 4.98 5.47
C ARG A 63 -17.28 5.03 6.94
N ALA A 64 -18.03 6.06 7.30
CA ALA A 64 -18.48 6.27 8.66
C ALA A 64 -20.01 6.47 8.69
N PRO A 65 -20.73 5.91 9.68
CA PRO A 65 -22.19 6.04 9.77
C PRO A 65 -22.69 7.49 9.71
N VAL A 66 -21.90 8.43 10.26
CA VAL A 66 -22.28 9.84 10.40
C VAL A 66 -22.17 10.63 9.09
N ILE A 67 -21.37 10.17 8.13
CA ILE A 67 -20.94 10.96 6.95
C ILE A 67 -21.17 10.20 5.64
N GLY A 68 -21.57 8.93 5.72
CA GLY A 68 -21.78 8.05 4.58
C GLY A 68 -20.48 7.55 3.96
N ARG A 69 -20.49 7.44 2.63
CA ARG A 69 -19.36 6.99 1.81
C ARG A 69 -18.85 8.13 0.93
N ALA A 70 -17.61 8.51 1.12
CA ALA A 70 -16.94 9.54 0.34
C ALA A 70 -15.54 9.06 -0.06
N ARG A 71 -15.07 9.46 -1.24
CA ARG A 71 -13.70 9.17 -1.69
C ARG A 71 -13.07 10.33 -2.45
N ALA A 72 -11.75 10.45 -2.34
CA ALA A 72 -10.92 11.39 -3.07
C ALA A 72 -9.64 10.68 -3.52
N GLU A 73 -9.27 10.85 -4.79
CA GLU A 73 -8.10 10.21 -5.39
C GLU A 73 -7.15 11.27 -5.94
N ALA A 74 -5.85 11.11 -5.69
CA ALA A 74 -4.81 11.99 -6.22
C ALA A 74 -3.58 11.19 -6.67
N GLY A 75 -2.94 11.63 -7.76
CA GLY A 75 -1.62 11.14 -8.16
C GLY A 75 -0.56 11.76 -7.26
N THR A 76 -0.17 11.05 -6.20
CA THR A 76 0.67 11.59 -5.14
C THR A 76 2.15 11.28 -5.33
N HIS A 77 2.52 10.30 -6.15
CA HIS A 77 3.92 9.88 -6.30
C HIS A 77 4.14 9.15 -7.63
N SER A 78 5.40 8.85 -7.97
CA SER A 78 5.77 8.24 -9.26
C SER A 78 6.09 6.75 -9.19
N ALA A 79 5.94 6.13 -8.01
CA ALA A 79 6.26 4.71 -7.83
C ALA A 79 5.10 3.80 -8.31
N PRO A 80 5.39 2.54 -8.70
CA PRO A 80 4.39 1.61 -9.24
C PRO A 80 3.57 0.92 -8.15
N ILE A 81 2.93 1.72 -7.29
CA ILE A 81 2.10 1.23 -6.19
C ILE A 81 0.99 2.24 -5.91
N ASP A 82 -0.22 1.75 -5.68
CA ASP A 82 -1.32 2.60 -5.23
C ASP A 82 -1.57 2.36 -3.74
N PHE A 83 -1.94 3.42 -3.04
CA PHE A 83 -2.35 3.37 -1.64
C PHE A 83 -3.81 3.77 -1.48
N ARG A 84 -4.51 3.13 -0.55
CA ARG A 84 -5.83 3.57 -0.07
C ARG A 84 -5.83 3.65 1.43
N VAL A 85 -6.35 4.74 1.95
CA VAL A 85 -6.64 4.94 3.36
C VAL A 85 -8.15 5.08 3.51
N THR A 86 -8.80 4.11 4.16
CA THR A 86 -10.24 4.15 4.40
C THR A 86 -10.51 4.38 5.87
N ILE A 87 -11.11 5.51 6.25
CA ILE A 87 -11.59 5.72 7.61
C ILE A 87 -12.82 4.84 7.83
N VAL A 88 -12.70 3.83 8.69
CA VAL A 88 -13.75 2.84 8.97
C VAL A 88 -14.39 3.04 10.36
N GLY A 89 -13.81 3.90 11.19
CA GLY A 89 -14.35 4.21 12.51
C GLY A 89 -13.78 5.49 13.09
N VAL A 90 -14.49 6.04 14.07
CA VAL A 90 -14.09 7.22 14.82
C VAL A 90 -14.13 6.90 16.32
N SER A 91 -13.06 7.27 17.03
CA SER A 91 -12.96 7.13 18.48
C SER A 91 -13.97 8.04 19.18
N ARG A 92 -14.44 7.62 20.36
CA ARG A 92 -15.27 8.48 21.23
C ARG A 92 -14.53 9.71 21.74
N SER A 93 -13.19 9.70 21.68
CA SER A 93 -12.34 10.82 22.06
C SER A 93 -12.17 11.86 20.94
N ALA A 94 -12.78 11.65 19.77
CA ALA A 94 -12.67 12.59 18.65
C ALA A 94 -13.35 13.92 19.01
N THR A 95 -12.61 15.00 18.81
CA THR A 95 -13.09 16.37 18.96
C THR A 95 -13.93 16.78 17.76
N GLY A 96 -14.76 17.82 17.92
CA GLY A 96 -15.58 18.35 16.83
C GLY A 96 -14.77 18.82 15.61
N SER A 97 -13.56 19.36 15.83
CA SER A 97 -12.64 19.77 14.75
C SER A 97 -12.08 18.58 13.97
N GLU A 98 -11.78 17.46 14.64
CA GLU A 98 -11.35 16.23 13.98
C GLU A 98 -12.48 15.59 13.17
N LEU A 99 -13.71 15.65 13.69
CA LEU A 99 -14.90 15.22 12.93
C LEU A 99 -15.16 16.11 11.71
N ALA A 100 -14.92 17.42 11.82
CA ALA A 100 -15.04 18.34 10.69
C ALA A 100 -14.01 18.03 9.59
N ALA A 101 -12.80 17.56 9.94
CA ALA A 101 -11.77 17.18 8.98
C ALA A 101 -12.22 16.05 8.04
N LEU A 102 -13.14 15.17 8.47
CA LEU A 102 -13.68 14.10 7.61
C LEU A 102 -14.48 14.62 6.40
N ARG A 103 -14.85 15.91 6.39
CA ARG A 103 -15.55 16.57 5.28
C ARG A 103 -14.59 17.16 4.24
N ASN A 104 -13.30 17.25 4.55
CA ASN A 104 -12.29 17.86 3.67
C ASN A 104 -11.06 16.93 3.54
N PRO A 105 -10.75 16.41 2.35
CA PRO A 105 -9.65 15.46 2.17
C PRO A 105 -8.29 16.01 2.64
N ARG A 106 -8.09 17.32 2.47
CA ARG A 106 -6.83 18.00 2.85
C ARG A 106 -6.65 18.07 4.36
N ASP A 107 -7.72 18.43 5.08
CA ASP A 107 -7.69 18.54 6.54
C ASP A 107 -7.54 17.16 7.16
N LEU A 108 -8.25 16.16 6.63
CA LEU A 108 -8.12 14.77 7.04
C LEU A 108 -6.68 14.25 6.86
N MET A 109 -6.05 14.52 5.71
CA MET A 109 -4.66 14.13 5.48
C MET A 109 -3.70 14.83 6.45
N THR A 110 -3.97 16.10 6.79
CA THR A 110 -3.16 16.84 7.77
C THR A 110 -3.27 16.23 9.16
N VAL A 111 -4.47 15.82 9.57
CA VAL A 111 -4.69 15.11 10.85
C VAL A 111 -4.00 13.75 10.85
N LEU A 112 -4.16 12.96 9.77
CA LEU A 112 -3.51 11.65 9.62
C LEU A 112 -1.98 11.76 9.62
N ALA A 113 -1.42 12.77 8.94
CA ALA A 113 0.02 13.00 8.86
C ALA A 113 0.63 13.41 10.21
N ARG A 114 -0.13 14.12 11.05
CA ARG A 114 0.31 14.50 12.40
C ARG A 114 0.26 13.35 13.39
N ASN A 115 -0.77 12.51 13.29
CA ASN A 115 -1.13 11.65 14.40
C ASN A 115 -0.53 10.24 14.40
N ASP A 116 0.04 9.70 13.31
CA ASP A 116 0.61 8.36 13.50
C ASP A 116 1.70 7.85 12.55
N SER A 117 2.94 8.01 13.00
CA SER A 117 4.07 7.25 12.46
C SER A 117 4.00 5.75 12.82
N ALA A 118 3.29 5.36 13.89
CA ALA A 118 3.31 3.97 14.37
C ALA A 118 2.43 3.05 13.51
N ALA A 119 1.23 3.50 13.12
CA ALA A 119 0.35 2.75 12.24
C ALA A 119 0.95 2.59 10.83
N VAL A 120 1.49 3.68 10.26
CA VAL A 120 2.20 3.64 8.97
C VAL A 120 3.43 2.74 9.05
N ARG A 121 4.21 2.78 10.14
CA ARG A 121 5.34 1.88 10.36
C ARG A 121 4.91 0.43 10.46
N SER A 122 3.85 0.12 11.19
CA SER A 122 3.31 -1.23 11.33
C SER A 122 2.83 -1.79 9.98
N PHE A 123 2.19 -0.95 9.18
CA PHE A 123 1.79 -1.30 7.82
C PHE A 123 3.00 -1.51 6.90
N ALA A 124 4.01 -0.64 6.96
CA ALA A 124 5.25 -0.81 6.19
C ALA A 124 5.99 -2.10 6.57
N ILE A 125 6.06 -2.44 7.87
CA ILE A 125 6.62 -3.71 8.35
C ILE A 125 5.82 -4.89 7.78
N LYS A 126 4.48 -4.83 7.81
CA LYS A 126 3.64 -5.87 7.22
C LYS A 126 3.93 -6.06 5.73
N LEU A 127 4.05 -4.98 4.95
CA LEU A 127 4.42 -5.06 3.54
C LEU A 127 5.80 -5.69 3.34
N GLY A 128 6.77 -5.36 4.20
CA GLY A 128 8.10 -5.99 4.19
C GLY A 128 8.05 -7.49 4.48
N VAL A 129 7.25 -7.92 5.46
CA VAL A 129 7.04 -9.35 5.77
C VAL A 129 6.36 -10.07 4.60
N LEU A 130 5.34 -9.47 3.99
CA LEU A 130 4.67 -10.02 2.81
C LEU A 130 5.64 -10.12 1.62
N ALA A 131 6.45 -9.11 1.39
CA ALA A 131 7.46 -9.11 0.33
C ALA A 131 8.48 -10.23 0.51
N LEU A 132 8.98 -10.40 1.74
CA LEU A 132 9.92 -11.45 2.10
C LEU A 132 9.28 -12.84 1.91
N GLY A 133 8.07 -13.06 2.43
CA GLY A 133 7.33 -14.32 2.27
C GLY A 133 7.02 -14.62 0.81
N GLY A 134 6.56 -13.63 0.05
CA GLY A 134 6.30 -13.75 -1.39
C GLY A 134 7.56 -14.09 -2.18
N GLY A 135 8.68 -13.44 -1.87
CA GLY A 135 9.97 -13.74 -2.50
C GLY A 135 10.49 -15.15 -2.18
N ILE A 136 10.26 -15.67 -0.97
CA ILE A 136 10.54 -17.07 -0.63
C ILE A 136 9.71 -18.01 -1.52
N VAL A 137 8.39 -17.80 -1.58
CA VAL A 137 7.48 -18.63 -2.39
C VAL A 137 7.89 -18.61 -3.86
N GLY A 138 8.18 -17.43 -4.42
CA GLY A 138 8.68 -17.30 -5.78
C GLY A 138 10.01 -18.05 -6.00
N GLY A 139 10.94 -17.93 -5.05
CA GLY A 139 12.22 -18.65 -5.08
C GLY A 139 12.06 -20.17 -5.05
N VAL A 140 11.12 -20.68 -4.24
CA VAL A 140 10.81 -22.13 -4.15
C VAL A 140 10.28 -22.65 -5.48
N VAL A 141 9.38 -21.91 -6.13
CA VAL A 141 8.80 -22.29 -7.44
C VAL A 141 9.88 -22.45 -8.51
N VAL A 142 10.89 -21.56 -8.54
CA VAL A 142 11.94 -21.58 -9.58
C VAL A 142 13.14 -22.46 -9.21
N SER A 143 13.42 -22.69 -7.93
CA SER A 143 14.66 -23.33 -7.49
C SER A 143 14.46 -24.26 -6.29
N PHE A 144 13.53 -25.20 -6.44
CA PHE A 144 13.28 -26.25 -5.45
C PHE A 144 14.57 -26.98 -5.07
N GLY A 145 14.81 -27.16 -3.77
CA GLY A 145 16.01 -27.80 -3.22
C GLY A 145 17.29 -26.96 -3.22
N ARG A 146 17.27 -25.70 -3.70
CA ARG A 146 18.45 -24.80 -3.71
C ARG A 146 18.27 -23.61 -2.77
N TRP A 147 18.41 -23.85 -1.47
CA TRP A 147 18.21 -22.85 -0.39
C TRP A 147 18.84 -21.47 -0.68
N ARG A 148 20.09 -21.42 -1.16
CA ARG A 148 20.78 -20.15 -1.46
C ARG A 148 20.03 -19.28 -2.48
N ARG A 149 19.33 -19.89 -3.44
CA ARG A 149 18.54 -19.16 -4.45
C ARG A 149 17.19 -18.70 -3.91
N ILE A 150 16.57 -19.50 -3.03
CA ILE A 150 15.33 -19.14 -2.35
C ILE A 150 15.57 -17.90 -1.48
N VAL A 151 16.64 -17.90 -0.69
CA VAL A 151 17.05 -16.74 0.11
C VAL A 151 17.39 -15.54 -0.78
N GLY A 152 18.09 -15.77 -1.90
CA GLY A 152 18.36 -14.72 -2.88
C GLY A 152 17.09 -14.06 -3.42
N ALA A 153 16.09 -14.85 -3.82
CA ALA A 153 14.79 -14.35 -4.28
C ALA A 153 14.05 -13.55 -3.20
N ALA A 154 14.08 -14.01 -1.95
CA ALA A 154 13.50 -13.30 -0.81
C ALA A 154 14.13 -11.92 -0.59
N ILE A 155 15.47 -11.86 -0.62
CA ILE A 155 16.22 -10.60 -0.48
C ILE A 155 15.91 -9.67 -1.65
N ILE A 156 15.91 -10.16 -2.89
CA ILE A 156 15.60 -9.36 -4.08
C ILE A 156 14.18 -8.79 -3.99
N GLY A 157 13.19 -9.60 -3.60
CA GLY A 157 11.81 -9.15 -3.40
C GLY A 157 11.71 -8.05 -2.34
N LEU A 158 12.41 -8.22 -1.21
CA LEU A 158 12.47 -7.21 -0.15
C LEU A 158 13.13 -5.90 -0.62
N ILE A 159 14.26 -5.99 -1.33
CA ILE A 159 14.97 -4.83 -1.89
C ILE A 159 14.06 -4.09 -2.89
N ALA A 160 13.37 -4.82 -3.78
CA ALA A 160 12.46 -4.20 -4.74
C ALA A 160 11.36 -3.38 -4.05
N VAL A 161 10.74 -3.93 -3.01
CA VAL A 161 9.70 -3.22 -2.23
C VAL A 161 10.28 -2.04 -1.45
N ALA A 162 11.48 -2.19 -0.89
CA ALA A 162 12.18 -1.08 -0.22
C ALA A 162 12.48 0.08 -1.21
N LEU A 163 12.94 -0.23 -2.42
CA LEU A 163 13.17 0.76 -3.48
C LEU A 163 11.88 1.48 -3.89
N VAL A 164 10.77 0.74 -4.01
CA VAL A 164 9.44 1.35 -4.24
C VAL A 164 9.08 2.30 -3.10
N GLY A 165 9.24 1.88 -1.84
CA GLY A 165 8.97 2.73 -0.68
C GLY A 165 9.83 4.00 -0.63
N VAL A 166 11.11 3.91 -1.01
CA VAL A 166 12.00 5.07 -1.15
C VAL A 166 11.50 5.99 -2.28
N ALA A 167 11.12 5.43 -3.43
CA ALA A 167 10.58 6.21 -4.55
C ALA A 167 9.28 6.93 -4.19
N VAL A 168 8.37 6.27 -3.45
CA VAL A 168 7.15 6.89 -2.89
C VAL A 168 7.55 8.09 -2.04
N LYS A 169 8.43 7.88 -1.05
CA LYS A 169 8.87 8.96 -0.14
C LYS A 169 9.52 10.13 -0.88
N ALA A 170 10.35 9.84 -1.87
CA ALA A 170 11.08 10.87 -2.62
C ALA A 170 10.21 11.68 -3.57
N THR A 171 9.11 11.10 -4.07
CA THR A 171 8.23 11.73 -5.07
C THR A 171 6.86 12.13 -4.50
N TYR A 172 6.66 12.00 -3.18
CA TYR A 172 5.37 12.26 -2.54
C TYR A 172 5.01 13.75 -2.57
N ASN A 173 3.85 14.06 -3.14
CA ASN A 173 3.27 15.39 -3.22
C ASN A 173 1.91 15.43 -2.49
N ALA A 174 1.92 15.94 -1.25
CA ALA A 174 0.70 16.08 -0.46
C ALA A 174 -0.26 17.13 -1.03
N ASP A 175 0.25 18.15 -1.72
CA ASP A 175 -0.56 19.22 -2.31
C ASP A 175 -1.41 18.73 -3.49
N ALA A 176 -1.17 17.53 -4.00
CA ALA A 176 -2.02 16.88 -4.99
C ALA A 176 -3.48 16.73 -4.49
N PHE A 177 -3.70 16.62 -3.17
CA PHE A 177 -5.04 16.58 -2.59
C PHE A 177 -5.70 17.96 -2.45
N ALA A 178 -4.96 19.06 -2.55
CA ALA A 178 -5.57 20.39 -2.46
C ALA A 178 -6.49 20.72 -3.65
N LYS A 179 -6.33 19.98 -4.75
CA LYS A 179 -7.14 20.14 -5.98
C LYS A 179 -8.29 19.14 -6.07
N THR A 180 -8.43 18.24 -5.09
CA THR A 180 -9.43 17.17 -5.12
C THR A 180 -10.55 17.46 -4.13
N HIS A 181 -11.75 17.03 -4.50
CA HIS A 181 -12.93 17.10 -3.65
C HIS A 181 -13.43 15.69 -3.38
N PHE A 182 -14.09 15.49 -2.24
CA PHE A 182 -14.78 14.23 -2.00
C PHE A 182 -15.91 14.06 -3.00
N VAL A 183 -15.91 12.92 -3.68
CA VAL A 183 -17.06 12.44 -4.44
C VAL A 183 -17.89 11.57 -3.50
N VAL A 184 -19.12 12.00 -3.22
CA VAL A 184 -20.07 11.25 -2.39
C VAL A 184 -20.72 10.17 -3.24
N ASP A 185 -20.68 8.94 -2.77
CA ASP A 185 -21.30 7.81 -3.47
C ASP A 185 -22.82 7.87 -3.28
N ARG A 186 -23.55 8.31 -4.32
CA ARG A 186 -24.99 8.61 -4.25
C ARG A 186 -25.86 7.38 -3.92
N GLY A 187 -25.34 6.17 -4.09
CA GLY A 187 -26.03 4.93 -3.70
C GLY A 187 -26.09 4.65 -2.20
N SER A 188 -25.56 5.55 -1.35
CA SER A 188 -25.53 5.39 0.11
C SER A 188 -26.45 6.35 0.87
N LEU A 189 -27.28 7.15 0.20
CA LEU A 189 -28.19 8.11 0.83
C LEU A 189 -29.46 7.48 1.45
N ASP A 190 -29.71 6.18 1.22
CA ASP A 190 -30.91 5.49 1.75
C ASP A 190 -30.81 5.07 3.24
N ILE A 191 -29.76 5.47 3.97
CA ILE A 191 -29.64 5.16 5.41
C ILE A 191 -29.25 6.39 6.24
N LEU A 192 -29.77 7.57 5.87
CA LEU A 192 -30.03 8.58 6.89
C LEU A 192 -31.48 8.38 7.34
N PRO A 193 -31.75 7.79 8.53
CA PRO A 193 -33.06 7.95 9.12
C PRO A 193 -33.30 9.46 9.23
N SER A 194 -34.39 9.94 8.63
CA SER A 194 -34.87 11.32 8.62
C SER A 194 -35.25 11.85 10.03
N SER A 195 -34.70 11.24 11.08
CA SER A 195 -34.99 11.48 12.49
C SER A 195 -33.68 11.66 13.24
N LEU A 196 -32.91 12.69 12.91
CA LEU A 196 -32.02 13.27 13.92
C LEU A 196 -32.77 14.46 14.55
N PRO A 197 -32.99 14.45 15.88
CA PRO A 197 -33.54 15.62 16.56
C PRO A 197 -32.58 16.79 16.36
N THR A 198 -33.13 17.92 15.94
CA THR A 198 -32.45 19.22 15.94
C THR A 198 -31.93 19.50 17.34
N LEU A 199 -30.61 19.57 17.50
CA LEU A 199 -29.95 20.16 18.66
C LEU A 199 -29.75 21.65 18.43
#